data_AF-A0A416D1W2-F1
#
_entry.id   AF-A0A416D1W2-F1
#
_cell.length_a   1.000
_cell.length_b   1.000
_cell.length_c   1.000
_cell.angle_alpha   90.00
_cell.angle_beta   90.00
_cell.angle_gamma   90.00
#
_symmetry.space_group_name_H-M   'P 1'
#
loop_
_entity.id
_entity.type
_entity.pdbx_description
1 polymer ?
#
loop_
_entity_poly.entity_id
_entity_poly.type
_entity_poly.pdbx_seq_one_letter_code
_entity_poly.pdbx_strand_id
1 'polypeptide(L)'
;MRKLLAIWLGKILTIVGKTVGKKSSSSPGAYALKICPDLVKGLEKCVSKGIIVTCGTNGKTTTNNLMASALEAKGYKVICNKLGANMLSGIATTVLQEMSIFGKLKADYACLEIDEAYTPIVFDYVKPDVMVITNLFRDQLDRYGEIDITSDIIKRAIKKSAEFKTCFKR
;
A
#
# COMPACT_ATOMS: atom_id res chain seq x y z
N MET A 1 20.23 12.65 2.25
CA MET A 1 19.85 13.49 3.41
C MET A 1 18.34 13.59 3.60
N ARG A 2 17.55 14.08 2.62
CA ARG A 2 16.08 14.22 2.75
C ARG A 2 15.33 12.94 3.20
N LYS A 3 15.71 11.78 2.65
CA LYS A 3 15.11 10.48 3.00
C LYS A 3 15.30 10.11 4.48
N LEU A 4 16.51 10.29 5.04
CA LEU A 4 16.79 10.00 6.45
C LEU A 4 16.00 10.91 7.38
N LEU A 5 15.92 12.20 7.04
CA LEU A 5 15.14 13.17 7.80
C LEU A 5 13.64 12.83 7.79
N ALA A 6 13.10 12.44 6.63
CA ALA A 6 11.73 11.96 6.50
C ALA A 6 11.48 10.71 7.36
N ILE A 7 12.42 9.74 7.35
CA ILE A 7 12.34 8.51 8.16
C ILE A 7 12.32 8.84 9.65
N TRP A 8 13.26 9.66 10.13
CA TRP A 8 13.33 10.02 11.55
C TRP A 8 12.07 10.76 12.00
N LEU A 9 11.63 11.76 11.23
CA LEU A 9 10.43 12.53 11.53
C LEU A 9 9.20 11.63 11.57
N GLY A 10 9.01 10.76 10.58
CA GLY A 10 7.87 9.82 10.58
C GLY A 10 7.92 8.81 11.73
N LYS A 11 9.11 8.34 12.14
CA LYS A 11 9.24 7.42 13.28
C LYS A 11 8.90 8.13 14.59
N ILE A 12 9.37 9.35 14.79
CA ILE A 12 9.03 10.19 15.95
C ILE A 12 7.52 10.43 15.99
N LEU A 13 6.91 10.86 14.88
CA LEU A 13 5.46 11.08 14.81
C LEU A 13 4.65 9.81 15.08
N THR A 14 5.16 8.64 14.67
CA THR A 14 4.54 7.35 14.99
C THR A 14 4.54 7.11 16.50
N ILE A 15 5.68 7.30 17.16
CA ILE A 15 5.83 7.10 18.61
C ILE A 15 4.91 8.06 19.37
N VAL A 16 4.97 9.36 19.06
CA VAL A 16 4.13 10.40 19.69
C VAL A 16 2.64 10.12 19.47
N GLY A 17 2.24 9.71 18.27
CA GLY A 17 0.84 9.41 18.02
C GLY A 17 0.36 8.17 18.80
N LYS A 18 1.21 7.14 18.95
CA LYS A 18 0.89 5.95 19.75
C LYS A 18 0.76 6.27 21.24
N THR A 19 1.61 7.14 21.80
CA THR A 19 1.52 7.55 23.21
C THR A 19 0.27 8.36 23.51
N VAL A 20 -0.28 9.07 22.51
CA VAL A 20 -1.54 9.84 22.61
C VAL A 20 -2.78 8.98 22.23
N GLY A 21 -2.62 7.67 22.07
CA GLY A 21 -3.72 6.73 21.78
C GLY A 21 -4.25 6.77 20.34
N LYS A 22 -3.54 7.42 19.40
CA LYS A 22 -3.89 7.43 17.98
C LYS A 22 -3.26 6.23 17.25
N LYS A 23 -4.00 5.65 16.30
CA LYS A 23 -3.52 4.52 15.48
C LYS A 23 -2.37 4.88 14.53
N SER A 24 -2.08 6.18 14.32
CA SER A 24 -0.96 6.71 13.51
C SER A 24 -0.78 6.01 12.16
N SER A 25 -1.87 5.65 11.49
CA SER A 25 -1.86 4.75 10.34
C SER A 25 -1.47 5.43 9.01
N SER A 26 -1.71 6.74 8.88
CA SER A 26 -1.41 7.49 7.65
C SER A 26 -0.69 8.83 7.88
N SER A 27 -0.87 9.46 9.03
CA SER A 27 -0.31 10.80 9.28
C SER A 27 1.22 10.84 9.24
N PRO A 28 1.99 9.90 9.82
CA PRO A 28 3.44 9.98 9.78
C PRO A 28 4.00 9.92 8.36
N GLY A 29 3.43 9.05 7.51
CA GLY A 29 3.77 8.93 6.10
C GLY A 29 3.35 10.16 5.30
N ALA A 30 2.21 10.77 5.58
CA ALA A 30 1.81 12.03 4.93
C ALA A 30 2.85 13.15 5.16
N TYR A 31 3.35 13.31 6.39
CA TYR A 31 4.41 14.28 6.69
C TYR A 31 5.75 13.88 6.06
N ALA A 32 6.10 12.59 6.10
CA ALA A 32 7.33 12.10 5.49
C ALA A 32 7.35 12.32 3.97
N LEU A 33 6.22 12.15 3.28
CA LEU A 33 6.07 12.39 1.85
C LEU A 33 6.21 13.87 1.47
N LYS A 34 5.85 14.82 2.36
CA LYS A 34 6.11 16.25 2.13
C LYS A 34 7.61 16.56 2.08
N ILE A 35 8.43 15.81 2.82
CA ILE A 35 9.88 15.99 2.89
C ILE A 35 10.58 15.19 1.79
N CYS A 36 10.11 13.98 1.54
CA CYS A 36 10.64 13.06 0.53
C CYS A 36 9.47 12.45 -0.26
N PRO A 37 9.03 13.10 -1.36
CA PRO A 37 7.91 12.62 -2.17
C PRO A 37 8.13 11.22 -2.76
N ASP A 38 9.38 10.89 -3.07
CA ASP A 38 9.79 9.60 -3.61
C ASP A 38 10.12 8.55 -2.51
N LEU A 39 9.67 8.74 -1.26
CA LEU A 39 10.02 7.85 -0.14
C LEU A 39 9.71 6.37 -0.41
N VAL A 40 8.58 6.12 -1.08
CA VAL A 40 8.07 4.77 -1.40
C VAL A 40 8.60 4.28 -2.75
N LYS A 41 9.17 5.17 -3.57
CA LYS A 41 9.72 4.82 -4.88
C LYS A 41 10.93 3.90 -4.72
N GLY A 42 11.01 2.85 -5.53
CA GLY A 42 12.09 1.86 -5.43
C GLY A 42 11.81 0.75 -4.41
N LEU A 43 10.57 0.61 -3.93
CA LEU A 43 10.18 -0.47 -3.01
C LEU A 43 10.48 -1.85 -3.61
N GLU A 44 10.34 -2.02 -4.92
CA GLU A 44 10.66 -3.24 -5.65
C GLU A 44 12.11 -3.68 -5.49
N LYS A 45 13.03 -2.74 -5.21
CA LYS A 45 14.45 -3.05 -4.95
C LYS A 45 14.71 -3.56 -3.54
N CYS A 46 13.75 -3.38 -2.64
CA CYS A 46 13.84 -3.77 -1.23
C CYS A 46 13.04 -5.06 -0.92
N VAL A 47 12.23 -5.52 -1.87
CA VAL A 47 11.34 -6.68 -1.75
C VAL A 47 11.83 -7.77 -2.70
N SER A 48 12.18 -8.94 -2.17
CA SER A 48 12.92 -9.95 -2.94
C SER A 48 12.05 -10.92 -3.75
N LYS A 49 10.78 -11.15 -3.37
CA LYS A 49 9.89 -12.13 -3.99
C LYS A 49 8.68 -11.52 -4.68
N GLY A 50 8.12 -10.44 -4.15
CA GLY A 50 7.13 -9.65 -4.88
C GLY A 50 6.25 -8.72 -4.06
N ILE A 51 5.65 -7.77 -4.75
CA ILE A 51 4.70 -6.78 -4.26
C ILE A 51 3.30 -7.18 -4.77
N ILE A 52 2.43 -7.52 -3.83
CA ILE A 52 1.04 -7.91 -4.03
C ILE A 52 0.16 -6.74 -3.59
N VAL A 53 -0.66 -6.24 -4.51
CA VAL A 53 -1.65 -5.20 -4.23
C VAL A 53 -3.04 -5.83 -4.15
N THR A 54 -3.81 -5.44 -3.14
CA THR A 54 -5.21 -5.82 -3.00
C THR A 54 -6.10 -4.60 -3.17
N CYS A 55 -7.10 -4.69 -4.03
CA CYS A 55 -8.03 -3.63 -4.37
C CYS A 55 -9.46 -4.19 -4.60
N GLY A 56 -10.48 -3.34 -4.66
CA GLY A 56 -11.88 -3.73 -4.90
C GLY A 56 -12.84 -3.30 -3.78
N THR A 57 -14.14 -3.22 -4.03
CA THR A 57 -15.07 -2.45 -3.19
C THR A 57 -15.09 -2.95 -1.75
N ASN A 58 -15.19 -4.27 -1.58
CA ASN A 58 -15.33 -4.91 -0.29
C ASN A 58 -14.27 -6.00 -0.05
N GLY A 59 -13.97 -6.28 1.22
CA GLY A 59 -13.10 -7.39 1.62
C GLY A 59 -11.61 -7.19 1.37
N LYS A 60 -11.15 -5.97 1.03
CA LYS A 60 -9.74 -5.62 0.83
C LYS A 60 -8.89 -5.94 2.06
N THR A 61 -9.20 -5.35 3.20
CA THR A 61 -8.43 -5.52 4.45
C THR A 61 -8.34 -6.98 4.89
N THR A 62 -9.47 -7.70 4.85
CA THR A 62 -9.51 -9.12 5.20
C THR A 62 -8.61 -9.94 4.28
N THR A 63 -8.73 -9.74 2.96
CA THR A 63 -7.95 -10.47 1.97
C THR A 63 -6.46 -10.13 2.09
N ASN A 64 -6.11 -8.86 2.20
CA ASN A 64 -4.73 -8.38 2.33
C ASN A 64 -4.05 -8.94 3.59
N ASN A 65 -4.75 -8.87 4.73
CA ASN A 65 -4.21 -9.37 6.00
C ASN A 65 -4.12 -10.90 6.01
N LEU A 66 -5.10 -11.61 5.45
CA LEU A 66 -5.06 -13.07 5.34
C LEU A 66 -3.87 -13.53 4.49
N MET A 67 -3.64 -12.89 3.34
CA MET A 67 -2.47 -13.18 2.49
C MET A 67 -1.16 -12.89 3.23
N ALA A 68 -1.06 -11.72 3.88
CA ALA A 68 0.13 -11.36 4.64
C ALA A 68 0.40 -12.38 5.76
N SER A 69 -0.61 -12.77 6.53
CA SER A 69 -0.47 -13.76 7.61
C SER A 69 -0.12 -15.16 7.09
N ALA A 70 -0.66 -15.57 5.94
CA ALA A 70 -0.30 -16.84 5.32
C ALA A 70 1.18 -16.88 4.87
N LEU A 71 1.69 -15.77 4.32
CA LEU A 71 3.09 -15.62 3.95
C LEU A 71 4.00 -15.56 5.18
N GLU A 72 3.61 -14.80 6.21
CA GLU A 72 4.31 -14.74 7.51
C GLU A 72 4.38 -16.14 8.16
N ALA A 73 3.29 -16.92 8.12
CA ALA A 73 3.24 -18.29 8.65
C ALA A 73 4.17 -19.27 7.90
N LYS A 74 4.59 -18.95 6.67
CA LYS A 74 5.62 -19.68 5.91
C LYS A 74 7.05 -19.20 6.22
N GLY A 75 7.22 -18.27 7.14
CA GLY A 75 8.52 -17.74 7.56
C GLY A 75 9.02 -16.57 6.73
N TYR A 76 8.19 -15.98 5.85
CA TYR A 76 8.59 -14.82 5.06
C TYR A 76 8.46 -13.52 5.84
N LYS A 77 9.36 -12.57 5.56
CA LYS A 77 9.23 -11.19 6.04
C LYS A 77 8.31 -10.40 5.13
N VAL A 78 7.18 -9.95 5.66
CA VAL A 78 6.12 -9.29 4.88
C VAL A 78 5.89 -7.85 5.35
N ILE A 79 5.93 -6.90 4.42
CA ILE A 79 5.46 -5.52 4.66
C ILE A 79 3.96 -5.51 4.43
N CYS A 80 3.16 -5.06 5.40
CA CYS A 80 1.70 -5.01 5.26
C CYS A 80 1.08 -3.81 5.96
N ASN A 81 0.23 -3.05 5.27
CA ASN A 81 -0.52 -1.92 5.83
C ASN A 81 -1.77 -2.39 6.59
N LYS A 82 -1.56 -3.20 7.64
CA LYS A 82 -2.59 -3.95 8.40
C LYS A 82 -3.76 -3.12 8.94
N LEU A 83 -3.58 -1.81 9.10
CA LEU A 83 -4.58 -0.87 9.64
C LEU A 83 -5.56 -0.33 8.58
N GLY A 84 -5.55 -0.87 7.35
CA GLY A 84 -6.45 -0.44 6.26
C GLY A 84 -6.11 0.95 5.71
N ALA A 85 -4.87 1.41 5.92
CA ALA A 85 -4.41 2.70 5.42
C ALA A 85 -4.11 2.59 3.91
N ASN A 86 -5.17 2.67 3.11
CA ASN A 86 -5.24 2.29 1.70
C ASN A 86 -4.85 3.41 0.71
N MET A 87 -4.33 4.53 1.22
CA MET A 87 -3.79 5.64 0.43
C MET A 87 -2.25 5.63 0.45
N LEU A 88 -1.63 6.41 -0.45
CA LEU A 88 -0.16 6.53 -0.55
C LEU A 88 0.50 6.92 0.80
N SER A 89 -0.16 7.76 1.60
CA SER A 89 0.31 8.15 2.94
C SER A 89 0.32 6.99 3.94
N GLY A 90 -0.65 6.08 3.85
CA GLY A 90 -0.71 4.86 4.63
C GLY A 90 0.43 3.91 4.27
N ILE A 91 0.61 3.66 2.96
CA ILE A 91 1.72 2.86 2.44
C ILE A 91 3.07 3.45 2.88
N ALA A 92 3.25 4.76 2.73
CA ALA A 92 4.46 5.45 3.18
C ALA A 92 4.70 5.30 4.68
N THR A 93 3.64 5.35 5.50
CA THR A 93 3.74 5.11 6.95
C THR A 93 4.24 3.70 7.23
N THR A 94 3.65 2.68 6.59
CA THR A 94 4.06 1.28 6.75
C THR A 94 5.51 1.06 6.31
N VAL A 95 5.88 1.51 5.11
CA VAL A 95 7.26 1.38 4.58
C VAL A 95 8.27 2.06 5.50
N LEU A 96 7.96 3.26 5.98
CA LEU A 96 8.82 4.01 6.91
C LEU A 96 8.99 3.31 8.26
N GLN A 97 7.93 2.67 8.76
CA GLN A 97 8.00 1.92 10.01
C GLN A 97 8.93 0.70 9.88
N GLU A 98 8.91 0.02 8.73
CA GLU A 98 9.77 -1.14 8.43
C GLU A 98 11.22 -0.78 8.09
N MET A 99 11.49 0.46 7.66
CA MET A 99 12.86 0.93 7.42
C MET A 99 13.66 1.05 8.72
N SER A 100 14.97 0.74 8.68
CA SER A 100 15.88 1.08 9.76
C SER A 100 16.06 2.61 9.89
N ILE A 101 16.64 3.07 11.00
CA ILE A 101 17.01 4.49 11.16
C ILE A 101 18.00 4.99 10.10
N PHE A 102 18.70 4.07 9.41
CA PHE A 102 19.60 4.36 8.30
C PHE A 102 18.92 4.19 6.93
N GLY A 103 17.61 3.97 6.90
CA GLY A 103 16.80 3.83 5.68
C GLY A 103 17.00 2.53 4.92
N LYS A 104 17.57 1.49 5.56
CA LYS A 104 17.64 0.15 4.98
C LYS A 104 16.31 -0.56 5.17
N LEU A 105 15.80 -1.17 4.10
CA LEU A 105 14.62 -2.01 4.09
C LEU A 105 14.95 -3.29 3.35
N LYS A 106 14.57 -4.43 3.93
CA LYS A 106 14.65 -5.74 3.29
C LYS A 106 13.45 -6.55 3.74
N ALA A 107 12.68 -7.04 2.78
CA ALA A 107 11.53 -7.91 2.99
C ALA A 107 11.46 -8.93 1.85
N ASP A 108 10.71 -10.01 2.06
CA ASP A 108 10.45 -10.99 1.01
C ASP A 108 9.25 -10.58 0.17
N TYR A 109 8.16 -10.16 0.83
CA TYR A 109 6.95 -9.71 0.16
C TYR A 109 6.47 -8.35 0.69
N ALA A 110 5.67 -7.66 -0.11
CA ALA A 110 4.83 -6.56 0.35
C ALA A 110 3.36 -6.85 -0.02
N CYS A 111 2.45 -6.83 0.96
CA CYS A 111 1.01 -6.96 0.78
C CYS A 111 0.36 -5.60 1.07
N LEU A 112 -0.04 -4.90 0.02
CA LEU A 112 -0.53 -3.52 0.10
C LEU A 112 -2.01 -3.47 -0.28
N GLU A 113 -2.85 -3.15 0.69
CA GLU A 113 -4.22 -2.73 0.41
C GLU A 113 -4.21 -1.32 -0.18
N ILE A 114 -4.92 -1.12 -1.30
CA ILE A 114 -5.02 0.17 -1.98
C ILE A 114 -6.47 0.46 -2.36
N ASP A 115 -6.88 1.72 -2.17
CA ASP A 115 -8.15 2.23 -2.65
C ASP A 115 -8.17 2.33 -4.19
N GLU A 116 -9.27 1.92 -4.78
CA GLU A 116 -9.51 1.83 -6.21
C GLU A 116 -9.23 3.17 -6.91
N ALA A 117 -9.73 4.28 -6.34
CA ALA A 117 -9.57 5.62 -6.90
C ALA A 117 -8.11 6.09 -6.86
N TYR A 118 -7.33 5.61 -5.90
CA TYR A 118 -5.93 5.99 -5.72
C TYR A 118 -4.94 5.05 -6.40
N THR A 119 -5.40 3.90 -6.90
CA THR A 119 -4.54 2.88 -7.53
C THR A 119 -3.64 3.45 -8.65
N PRO A 120 -4.14 4.27 -9.61
CA PRO A 120 -3.28 4.81 -10.66
C PRO A 120 -2.18 5.75 -10.15
N ILE A 121 -2.44 6.45 -9.04
CA ILE A 121 -1.49 7.36 -8.40
C ILE A 121 -0.44 6.53 -7.66
N VAL A 122 -0.86 5.52 -6.90
CA VAL A 122 0.10 4.66 -6.18
C VAL A 122 1.01 3.91 -7.14
N PHE A 123 0.54 3.50 -8.31
CA PHE A 123 1.34 2.77 -9.30
C PHE A 123 2.43 3.63 -9.98
N ASP A 124 2.39 4.96 -9.81
CA ASP A 124 3.49 5.85 -10.21
C ASP A 124 4.69 5.74 -9.24
N TYR A 125 4.47 5.27 -8.01
CA TYR A 125 5.48 5.11 -6.97
C TYR A 125 5.83 3.65 -6.68
N VAL A 126 4.85 2.75 -6.75
CA VAL A 126 4.99 1.32 -6.46
C VAL A 126 4.81 0.54 -7.75
N LYS A 127 5.68 -0.45 -8.00
CA LYS A 127 5.58 -1.36 -9.13
C LYS A 127 5.14 -2.74 -8.62
N PRO A 128 3.83 -3.06 -8.63
CA PRO A 128 3.34 -4.34 -8.15
C PRO A 128 3.56 -5.45 -9.19
N ASP A 129 3.86 -6.66 -8.69
CA ASP A 129 3.97 -7.88 -9.48
C ASP A 129 2.61 -8.56 -9.66
N VAL A 130 1.74 -8.43 -8.63
CA VAL A 130 0.41 -9.04 -8.60
C VAL A 130 -0.62 -8.03 -8.15
N MET A 131 -1.75 -7.97 -8.86
CA MET A 131 -2.93 -7.21 -8.45
C MET A 131 -4.09 -8.18 -8.20
N VAL A 132 -4.58 -8.20 -6.97
CA VAL A 132 -5.75 -8.95 -6.52
C VAL A 132 -6.94 -8.00 -6.44
N ILE A 133 -7.97 -8.29 -7.22
CA ILE A 133 -9.23 -7.53 -7.19
C ILE A 133 -10.28 -8.41 -6.51
N THR A 134 -10.74 -7.99 -5.33
CA THR A 134 -11.65 -8.78 -4.49
C THR A 134 -13.06 -8.86 -5.07
N ASN A 135 -13.64 -7.72 -5.40
CA ASN A 135 -14.92 -7.53 -6.06
C ASN A 135 -15.03 -6.07 -6.52
N LEU A 136 -15.96 -5.80 -7.42
CA LEU A 136 -16.36 -4.44 -7.79
C LEU A 136 -17.89 -4.37 -7.64
N PHE A 137 -18.35 -4.00 -6.45
CA PHE A 137 -19.76 -3.84 -6.16
C PHE A 137 -20.16 -2.36 -6.21
N ARG A 138 -21.44 -2.12 -6.52
CA ARG A 138 -22.05 -0.78 -6.46
C ARG A 138 -22.30 -0.49 -4.99
N ASP A 139 -21.40 0.24 -4.34
CA ASP A 139 -21.74 0.78 -3.02
C ASP A 139 -22.56 2.06 -3.24
N GLN A 140 -23.78 2.07 -2.70
CA GLN A 140 -24.81 3.12 -2.79
C GLN A 140 -25.71 3.11 -4.05
N LEU A 141 -27.01 3.34 -3.80
CA LEU A 141 -28.14 3.23 -4.73
C LEU A 141 -28.21 4.29 -5.85
N ASP A 142 -27.24 5.20 -5.97
CA ASP A 142 -27.45 6.47 -6.68
C ASP A 142 -26.69 6.66 -8.01
N ARG A 143 -25.88 5.71 -8.50
CA ARG A 143 -25.05 5.99 -9.70
C ARG A 143 -24.99 4.88 -10.73
N TYR A 144 -25.85 4.98 -11.75
CA TYR A 144 -25.54 4.46 -13.09
C TYR A 144 -24.30 5.20 -13.62
N GLY A 145 -23.10 4.60 -13.48
CA GLY A 145 -21.83 5.13 -14.02
C GLY A 145 -20.58 4.90 -13.16
N GLU A 146 -20.70 4.64 -11.85
CA GLU A 146 -19.53 4.55 -10.95
C GLU A 146 -18.70 3.28 -11.09
N ILE A 147 -19.34 2.15 -11.44
CA ILE A 147 -18.60 0.92 -11.71
C ILE A 147 -17.74 1.05 -12.96
N ASP A 148 -18.27 1.65 -14.03
CA ASP A 148 -17.52 1.81 -15.27
C ASP A 148 -16.31 2.73 -15.04
N ILE A 149 -16.50 3.80 -14.26
CA ILE A 149 -15.40 4.69 -13.84
C ILE A 149 -14.35 3.93 -13.02
N THR A 150 -14.77 3.15 -12.01
CA THR A 150 -13.85 2.37 -11.16
C THR A 150 -13.10 1.32 -11.98
N SER A 151 -13.81 0.62 -12.87
CA SER A 151 -13.24 -0.35 -13.80
C SER A 151 -12.22 0.32 -14.73
N ASP A 152 -12.52 1.50 -15.26
CA ASP A 152 -11.62 2.23 -16.14
C ASP A 152 -10.41 2.82 -15.41
N ILE A 153 -10.57 3.23 -14.15
CA ILE A 153 -9.46 3.59 -13.26
C ILE A 153 -8.51 2.40 -13.09
N ILE A 154 -9.05 1.22 -12.79
CA ILE A 154 -8.26 0.00 -12.64
C ILE A 154 -7.59 -0.40 -13.97
N LYS A 155 -8.32 -0.38 -15.09
CA LYS A 155 -7.75 -0.65 -16.43
C LYS A 155 -6.60 0.31 -16.76
N ARG A 156 -6.70 1.58 -16.39
CA ARG A 156 -5.60 2.55 -16.56
C ARG A 156 -4.39 2.20 -15.71
N ALA A 157 -4.59 1.77 -14.46
CA ALA A 157 -3.49 1.33 -13.60
C ALA A 157 -2.81 0.07 -14.14
N ILE A 158 -3.61 -0.89 -14.59
CA ILE A 158 -3.19 -2.11 -15.29
C ILE A 158 -2.29 -1.78 -16.48
N LYS A 159 -2.69 -0.85 -17.35
CA LYS A 159 -1.87 -0.42 -18.51
C LYS A 159 -0.54 0.23 -18.13
N LYS A 160 -0.38 0.77 -16.92
CA LYS A 160 0.87 1.39 -16.46
C LYS A 160 1.93 0.36 -16.01
N SER A 161 1.56 -0.90 -15.82
CA SER A 161 2.48 -1.98 -15.45
C SER A 161 2.49 -3.00 -16.58
N ALA A 162 3.60 -3.13 -17.32
CA ALA A 162 3.63 -3.95 -18.54
C ALA A 162 3.75 -5.48 -18.27
N GLU A 163 4.08 -5.89 -17.05
CA GLU A 163 4.36 -7.30 -16.68
C GLU A 163 3.68 -7.77 -15.37
N PHE A 164 2.41 -7.43 -15.16
CA PHE A 164 1.70 -7.79 -13.91
C PHE A 164 0.68 -8.91 -14.11
N LYS A 165 0.56 -9.80 -13.12
CA LYS A 165 -0.48 -10.85 -13.09
C LYS A 165 -1.73 -10.32 -12.39
N THR A 166 -2.89 -10.40 -13.05
CA THR A 166 -4.18 -10.01 -12.46
C THR A 166 -4.91 -11.25 -11.93
N CYS A 167 -5.39 -11.20 -10.68
CA CYS A 167 -6.31 -12.20 -10.13
C CYS A 167 -7.65 -11.52 -9.82
N PHE A 168 -8.70 -11.92 -10.53
CA PHE A 168 -10.06 -11.39 -10.34
C PHE A 168 -10.97 -12.52 -9.85
N LYS A 169 -11.61 -12.33 -8.71
CA LYS A 169 -12.62 -13.26 -8.20
C LYS A 169 -13.94 -12.98 -8.93
N ARG A 170 -14.38 -13.92 -9.78
CA ARG A 170 -15.72 -13.88 -10.41
C ARG A 170 -16.80 -14.11 -9.37
#